data_AF-A0A9X5EGF2-F1
#
_entry.id   AF-A0A9X5EGF2-F1
#
_cell.length_a   1.000
_cell.length_b   1.000
_cell.length_c   1.000
_cell.angle_alpha   90.00
_cell.angle_beta   90.00
_cell.angle_gamma   90.00
#
_symmetry.space_group_name_H-M   'P 1'
#
loop_
_entity.id
_entity.type
_entity.pdbx_description
1 polymer ?
#
loop_
_entity_poly.entity_id
_entity_poly.type
_entity_poly.pdbx_seq_one_letter_code
_entity_poly.pdbx_strand_id
1 'polypeptide(L)' 'MKLTTVLSLIIGMTGFVSWSIVIKYRKSWGQDSGVTYICKRLIAERNAEGWMLVLSQIVTVLSGAYLLYLVNVR' A
#
# COMPACT_ATOMS: atom_id res chain seq x y z
N MET A 1 -16.87 -8.56 -15.54
CA MET A 1 -16.16 -8.95 -14.29
C MET A 1 -17.01 -8.54 -13.11
N LYS A 2 -17.06 -9.35 -12.04
CA LYS A 2 -17.76 -8.96 -10.80
C LYS A 2 -16.98 -7.83 -10.11
N LEU A 3 -17.69 -6.88 -9.51
CA LEU A 3 -17.10 -5.72 -8.81
C LEU A 3 -16.10 -6.16 -7.72
N THR A 4 -16.39 -7.27 -7.05
CA THR A 4 -15.50 -7.89 -6.05
C THR A 4 -14.15 -8.30 -6.64
N THR A 5 -14.12 -8.85 -7.86
CA THR A 5 -12.88 -9.22 -8.55
C THR A 5 -12.02 -8.00 -8.87
N VAL A 6 -12.64 -6.88 -9.26
CA VAL A 6 -11.93 -5.62 -9.54
C VAL A 6 -11.31 -5.05 -8.27
N LEU A 7 -12.04 -5.05 -7.16
CA LEU A 7 -11.54 -4.58 -5.86
C LEU A 7 -10.39 -5.44 -5.34
N SER A 8 -10.48 -6.77 -5.46
CA SER A 8 -9.37 -7.67 -5.10
C SER A 8 -8.12 -7.41 -5.93
N LEU A 9 -8.29 -7.11 -7.23
CA LEU A 9 -7.19 -6.73 -8.12
C LEU A 9 -6.55 -5.41 -7.71
N ILE A 10 -7.34 -4.40 -7.38
CA ILE A 10 -6.85 -3.10 -6.90
C ILE A 10 -6.04 -3.30 -5.61
N ILE A 11 -6.56 -4.04 -4.64
CA ILE A 11 -5.86 -4.36 -3.37
C ILE A 11 -4.54 -5.08 -3.64
N GLY A 12 -4.54 -6.07 -4.55
CA GLY A 12 -3.33 -6.79 -4.94
C GLY A 12 -2.27 -5.88 -5.56
N MET A 13 -2.67 -5.00 -6.49
CA MET A 13 -1.75 -4.06 -7.14
C MET A 13 -1.19 -3.02 -6.16
N THR A 14 -2.02 -2.43 -5.29
CA THR A 14 -1.56 -1.45 -4.31
C THR A 14 -0.64 -2.08 -3.28
N GLY A 15 -0.94 -3.31 -2.84
CA GLY A 15 -0.05 -4.10 -1.98
C GLY A 15 1.31 -4.37 -2.64
N PHE A 16 1.31 -4.76 -3.92
CA PHE A 16 2.54 -5.01 -4.68
C PHE A 16 3.41 -3.77 -4.83
N VAL A 17 2.80 -2.61 -5.13
CA VAL A 17 3.50 -1.32 -5.21
C VAL A 17 4.08 -0.93 -3.84
N SER A 18 3.29 -1.04 -2.77
CA SER A 18 3.80 -0.76 -1.41
C SER A 18 4.99 -1.66 -1.06
N TRP A 19 4.91 -2.95 -1.40
CA TRP A 19 5.95 -3.92 -1.07
C TRP A 19 7.23 -3.72 -1.89
N SER A 20 7.12 -3.37 -3.18
CA SER A 20 8.29 -3.12 -4.03
C SER A 20 9.09 -1.91 -3.55
N ILE A 21 8.41 -0.84 -3.12
CA ILE A 21 9.05 0.34 -2.52
C ILE A 21 9.74 -0.06 -1.21
N VAL A 22 9.06 -0.80 -0.33
CA VAL A 22 9.63 -1.26 0.95
C VAL A 22 10.87 -2.12 0.74
N ILE A 23 10.84 -3.08 -0.19
CA ILE A 23 12.01 -3.93 -0.51
C ILE A 23 13.18 -3.08 -1.02
N LYS A 24 12.92 -2.17 -1.96
CA LYS A 24 13.94 -1.29 -2.55
C LYS A 24 14.70 -0.54 -1.47
N TYR A 25 13.98 0.05 -0.51
CA TYR A 25 14.58 0.83 0.57
C TYR A 25 15.12 0.00 1.74
N ARG A 26 14.55 -1.17 2.03
CA ARG A 26 15.16 -2.11 2.99
C ARG A 26 16.53 -2.58 2.53
N LYS A 27 16.70 -2.84 1.22
CA LYS A 27 18.00 -3.20 0.65
C LYS A 27 19.01 -2.06 0.74
N SER A 28 18.54 -0.81 0.58
CA SER A 28 19.42 0.37 0.61
C SER A 28 19.76 0.87 2.02
N TRP A 29 18.86 0.73 2.99
CA TRP A 29 18.95 1.37 4.31
C TRP A 29 19.04 0.39 5.48
N GLY A 30 19.07 -0.92 5.22
CA GLY A 30 19.12 -1.98 6.24
C GLY A 30 17.76 -2.63 6.48
N GLN A 31 17.77 -3.96 6.71
CA GLN A 31 16.57 -4.80 6.81
C GLN A 31 15.67 -4.48 8.01
N ASP A 32 16.21 -3.86 9.07
CA ASP A 32 15.47 -3.51 10.29
C ASP A 32 14.57 -2.28 10.13
N SER A 33 14.65 -1.61 8.99
CA SER A 33 13.79 -0.47 8.69
C SER A 33 12.33 -0.93 8.50
N GLY A 34 11.47 -0.60 9.48
CA GLY A 34 10.03 -0.78 9.38
C GLY A 34 9.41 0.09 8.28
N VAL A 35 8.24 -0.32 7.76
CA VAL A 35 7.52 0.42 6.70
C VAL A 35 7.24 1.87 7.11
N THR A 36 6.87 2.10 8.37
CA THR A 36 6.60 3.44 8.92
C THR A 36 7.84 4.32 8.93
N TYR A 37 9.02 3.75 9.22
CA TYR A 37 10.29 4.48 9.19
C TYR A 37 10.66 4.86 7.76
N ILE A 38 10.56 3.91 6.82
CA ILE A 38 10.81 4.15 5.39
C ILE A 38 9.89 5.26 4.86
N CYS A 39 8.59 5.20 5.18
CA CYS A 39 7.63 6.21 4.75
C CYS A 39 7.95 7.60 5.33
N LYS A 40 8.19 7.72 6.65
CA LYS A 40 8.56 8.99 7.29
C LYS A 40 9.82 9.59 6.67
N ARG A 41 10.84 8.75 6.43
CA ARG A 41 12.09 9.17 5.83
C ARG A 41 11.92 9.65 4.39
N LEU A 42 11.18 8.91 3.56
CA LEU A 42 10.91 9.30 2.17
C LEU A 42 10.16 10.62 2.08
N ILE A 43 9.21 10.87 2.98
CA ILE A 43 8.49 12.15 3.05
C ILE A 43 9.44 13.29 3.48
N ALA A 44 10.30 13.05 4.48
CA ALA A 44 11.29 14.02 4.92
C ALA A 44 12.29 14.38 3.79
N GLU A 45 12.68 13.39 2.99
CA GLU A 45 13.55 13.54 1.81
C GLU A 45 12.81 14.12 0.58
N ARG A 46 11.52 14.50 0.72
CA ARG A 46 10.65 15.00 -0.37
C ARG A 46 10.55 14.06 -1.58
N ASN A 47 10.69 12.77 -1.36
CA ASN A 47 10.60 11.76 -2.40
C ASN A 47 9.13 11.37 -2.67
N ALA A 48 8.73 11.36 -3.94
CA ALA A 48 7.37 11.00 -4.36
C ALA A 48 6.97 9.58 -3.93
N GLU A 49 7.94 8.65 -3.81
CA GLU A 49 7.68 7.28 -3.38
C GLU A 49 7.14 7.19 -1.95
N GLY A 50 7.46 8.18 -1.09
CA GLY A 50 6.89 8.28 0.26
C GLY A 50 5.38 8.57 0.24
N TRP A 51 4.96 9.48 -0.64
CA TRP A 51 3.54 9.79 -0.84
C TRP A 51 2.78 8.66 -1.54
N MET A 52 3.43 7.96 -2.49
CA MET A 52 2.85 6.76 -3.11
C MET A 52 2.59 5.65 -2.08
N LEU A 53 3.50 5.46 -1.12
CA LEU A 53 3.30 4.52 0.00
C LEU A 53 2.05 4.88 0.80
N VAL A 54 1.87 6.15 1.18
CA VAL A 54 0.68 6.62 1.91
C VAL A 54 -0.60 6.40 1.10
N LEU A 55 -0.60 6.82 -0.16
CA LEU A 55 -1.75 6.63 -1.06
C LEU A 55 -2.11 5.15 -1.23
N SER A 56 -1.11 4.28 -1.42
CA SER A 56 -1.34 2.84 -1.58
C SER A 56 -2.02 2.22 -0.35
N GLN A 57 -1.66 2.67 0.86
CA GLN A 57 -2.27 2.20 2.10
C GLN A 57 -3.71 2.71 2.24
N ILE A 58 -3.97 3.99 1.96
CA ILE A 58 -5.32 4.57 2.01
C ILE A 58 -6.25 3.83 1.02
N VAL A 59 -5.81 3.65 -0.22
CA VAL A 59 -6.60 2.93 -1.23
C VAL A 59 -6.86 1.50 -0.80
N THR A 60 -5.85 0.81 -0.25
CA THR A 60 -6.01 -0.59 0.23
C THR A 60 -7.03 -0.68 1.36
N VAL A 61 -6.97 0.22 2.34
CA VAL A 61 -7.91 0.24 3.48
C VAL A 61 -9.34 0.53 3.02
N LEU A 62 -9.53 1.55 2.17
CA LEU A 62 -10.86 1.89 1.65
C LEU A 62 -11.44 0.77 0.77
N SER A 63 -10.62 0.21 -0.11
CA SER A 63 -11.02 -0.91 -0.98
C SER A 63 -11.34 -2.15 -0.16
N GLY A 64 -10.55 -2.45 0.87
CA GLY A 64 -10.76 -3.58 1.77
C GLY A 64 -12.02 -3.43 2.61
N ALA A 65 -12.27 -2.24 3.19
CA ALA A 65 -13.49 -1.95 3.93
C ALA A 65 -14.73 -2.11 3.05
N TYR A 66 -14.67 -1.62 1.80
CA TYR A 66 -15.77 -1.75 0.85
C TYR A 66 -15.98 -3.20 0.37
N LEU A 67 -14.89 -3.96 0.18
CA LEU A 67 -14.98 -5.39 -0.11
C LEU A 67 -15.66 -6.16 1.04
N LEU A 68 -15.29 -5.88 2.29
CA LEU A 68 -15.90 -6.48 3.48
C LEU A 68 -17.39 -6.14 3.59
N TYR A 69 -17.77 -4.89 3.29
CA TYR A 69 -19.17 -4.48 3.20
C TYR A 69 -19.93 -5.28 2.13
N LEU A 70 -19.36 -5.42 0.93
CA LEU A 70 -19.97 -6.18 -0.16
C LEU A 70 -20.10 -7.68 0.11
N VAL A 71 -19.29 -8.25 1.00
CA VAL A 71 -19.34 -9.67 1.35
C VAL A 71 -20.28 -9.95 2.54
N ASN A 72 -20.33 -9.05 3.52
CA ASN A 72 -21.06 -9.30 4.77
C ASN A 72 -22.45 -8.63 4.84
N VAL A 73 -22.65 -7.51 4.16
CA VAL A 73 -23.90 -6.73 4.26
C VAL A 73 -24.78 -6.91 3.02
N ARG A 74 -24.17 -7.19 1.87
CA ARG A 74 -24.86 -7.43 0.61
C ARG A 74 -24.88 -8.91 0.29
#